data_AF-A0A8H6HAJ6-F1
#
_entry.id   AF-A0A8H6HAJ6-F1
#
_cell.length_a   1.000
_cell.length_b   1.000
_cell.length_c   1.000
_cell.angle_alpha   90.00
_cell.angle_beta   90.00
_cell.angle_gamma   90.00
#
_symmetry.space_group_name_H-M   'P 1'
#
loop_
_entity.id
_entity.type
_entity.pdbx_description
1 polymer ?
#
loop_
_entity_poly.entity_id
_entity_poly.type
_entity_poly.pdbx_seq_one_letter_code
_entity_poly.pdbx_strand_id
1 'polypeptide(L)'
;MSLAAAITGILPSVPILDNTNWFIWSKKFKKFFIGAGVPQVTPGTTIDNAKLKAEFNRVDAQLVAFVYSKEYQYLIEDCSSASVAWAALKKHFEKSTMGHRMAARHKFYNIYHDPSLSISQYI
;
A
#
# COMPACT_ATOMS: atom_id res chain seq x y z
N MET A 1 19.29 9.63 9.30
CA MET A 1 19.11 8.24 9.77
C MET A 1 19.30 7.31 8.60
N SER A 2 20.18 6.31 8.72
CA SER A 2 20.26 5.21 7.76
C SER A 2 19.13 4.24 8.08
N LEU A 3 18.30 3.87 7.10
CA LEU A 3 17.36 2.77 7.28
C LEU A 3 18.17 1.48 7.50
N ALA A 4 17.79 0.66 8.48
CA ALA A 4 18.48 -0.60 8.70
C ALA A 4 18.47 -1.45 7.41
N ALA A 5 19.59 -2.08 7.07
CA ALA A 5 19.74 -2.83 5.82
C ALA A 5 18.66 -3.92 5.63
N ALA A 6 18.16 -4.49 6.74
CA ALA A 6 17.05 -5.44 6.73
C ALA A 6 15.72 -4.83 6.26
N ILE A 7 15.47 -3.55 6.53
CA ILE A 7 14.25 -2.82 6.12
C ILE A 7 14.34 -2.53 4.62
N THR A 8 15.48 -2.05 4.15
CA THR A 8 15.70 -1.77 2.72
C THR A 8 15.77 -3.05 1.89
N GLY A 9 16.14 -4.20 2.49
CA GLY A 9 16.16 -5.50 1.83
C GLY A 9 14.78 -5.99 1.35
N ILE A 10 13.69 -5.39 1.82
CA ILE A 10 12.34 -5.69 1.33
C ILE A 10 12.09 -5.01 -0.03
N LEU A 11 12.71 -3.86 -0.29
CA LEU A 11 12.44 -3.02 -1.48
C LEU A 11 12.71 -3.74 -2.81
N PRO A 12 13.81 -4.50 -3.00
CA PRO A 12 14.04 -5.26 -4.22
C PRO A 12 12.97 -6.32 -4.50
N SER A 13 12.27 -6.78 -3.46
CA SER A 13 11.18 -7.75 -3.61
C SER A 13 9.84 -7.10 -3.98
N VAL A 14 9.74 -5.77 -3.89
CA VAL A 14 8.49 -5.06 -4.22
C VAL A 14 8.38 -4.94 -5.74
N PRO A 15 7.30 -5.44 -6.36
CA PRO A 15 7.13 -5.26 -7.80
C PRO A 15 7.00 -3.77 -8.15
N ILE A 16 7.29 -3.41 -9.40
CA ILE A 16 6.95 -2.08 -9.91
C ILE A 16 5.42 -1.95 -9.87
N LEU A 17 4.90 -0.84 -9.34
CA LEU A 17 3.46 -0.64 -9.22
C LEU A 17 2.80 -0.57 -10.60
N ASP A 18 1.78 -1.41 -10.82
CA ASP A 18 0.92 -1.45 -12.01
C ASP A 18 -0.58 -1.51 -11.61
N ASN A 19 -1.47 -1.56 -12.60
CA ASN A 19 -2.92 -1.54 -12.38
C ASN A 19 -3.51 -2.86 -11.84
N THR A 20 -2.73 -3.93 -11.81
CA THR A 20 -3.15 -5.27 -11.36
C THR A 20 -2.58 -5.65 -10.00
N ASN A 21 -1.48 -5.03 -9.59
CA ASN A 21 -0.67 -5.50 -8.46
C ASN A 21 -0.79 -4.65 -7.18
N TRP A 22 -1.64 -3.63 -7.17
CA TRP A 22 -1.83 -2.71 -6.03
C TRP A 22 -1.88 -3.40 -4.66
N PHE A 23 -2.63 -4.50 -4.53
CA PHE A 23 -2.78 -5.19 -3.24
C PHE A 23 -1.49 -5.86 -2.76
N ILE A 24 -0.71 -6.44 -3.68
CA ILE A 24 0.58 -7.06 -3.38
C ILE A 24 1.61 -5.97 -3.05
N TRP A 25 1.66 -4.94 -3.89
CA TRP A 25 2.53 -3.78 -3.74
C TRP A 25 2.30 -3.10 -2.38
N SER A 26 1.05 -2.74 -2.08
CA SER A 26 0.68 -2.05 -0.85
C SER A 26 0.99 -2.87 0.39
N LYS A 27 0.75 -4.19 0.40
CA LYS A 27 1.13 -5.05 1.54
C LYS A 27 2.63 -5.01 1.84
N LYS A 28 3.48 -5.04 0.82
CA LYS A 28 4.93 -4.99 1.01
C LYS A 28 5.39 -3.61 1.49
N PHE A 29 4.85 -2.54 0.94
CA PHE A 29 5.14 -1.17 1.41
C PHE A 29 4.66 -0.91 2.84
N LYS A 30 3.51 -1.46 3.26
CA LYS A 30 3.07 -1.39 4.66
C LYS A 30 4.12 -2.00 5.61
N LYS A 31 4.68 -3.16 5.26
CA LYS A 31 5.77 -3.78 6.06
C LYS A 31 7.03 -2.92 6.08
N PHE A 32 7.38 -2.33 4.94
CA PHE A 32 8.50 -1.40 4.85
C PHE A 32 8.31 -0.18 5.76
N PHE A 33 7.14 0.46 5.75
CA PHE A 33 6.84 1.61 6.62
C PHE A 33 6.85 1.26 8.11
N ILE A 34 6.31 0.10 8.47
CA ILE A 34 6.40 -0.41 9.85
C ILE A 34 7.87 -0.58 10.26
N GLY A 35 8.68 -1.21 9.40
CA GLY A 35 10.11 -1.38 9.65
C GLY A 35 10.86 -0.05 9.76
N ALA A 36 10.52 0.93 8.92
CA ALA A 36 11.09 2.27 8.91
C ALA A 36 10.67 3.15 10.11
N GLY A 37 9.83 2.65 11.02
CA GLY A 37 9.37 3.39 12.19
C GLY A 37 8.29 4.43 11.89
N VAL A 38 7.61 4.31 10.74
CA VAL A 38 6.53 5.22 10.31
C VAL A 38 5.23 4.46 9.99
N PRO A 39 4.70 3.62 10.89
CA PRO A 39 3.45 2.90 10.64
C PRO A 39 2.26 3.84 10.34
N GLN A 40 2.34 5.10 10.78
CA GLN A 40 1.31 6.13 10.60
C GLN A 40 1.17 6.65 9.16
N VAL A 41 2.12 6.32 8.27
CA VAL A 41 1.95 6.52 6.81
C VAL A 41 0.72 5.74 6.31
N THR A 42 0.36 4.67 7.02
CA THR A 42 -0.85 3.90 6.79
C THR A 42 -1.94 4.37 7.76
N PRO A 43 -3.20 4.55 7.30
CA PRO A 43 -4.27 5.06 8.17
C PRO A 43 -4.55 4.08 9.32
N GLY A 44 -4.52 4.59 10.56
CA GLY A 44 -4.86 3.82 11.77
C GLY A 44 -3.99 4.07 13.02
N THR A 45 -2.99 4.95 12.98
CA THR A 45 -2.08 5.19 14.11
C THR A 45 -1.83 6.69 14.30
N THR A 46 -2.18 7.24 15.46
CA THR A 46 -1.97 8.65 15.84
C THR A 46 -0.70 8.84 16.66
N ILE A 47 -0.07 10.02 16.56
CA ILE A 47 1.08 10.42 17.38
C ILE A 47 0.67 11.65 18.21
N ASP A 48 0.52 11.46 19.52
CA ASP A 48 0.13 12.55 20.44
C ASP A 48 1.32 13.37 20.97
N ASN A 49 2.56 12.90 20.76
CA ASN A 49 3.77 13.57 21.26
C ASN A 49 4.44 14.43 20.16
N ALA A 50 4.62 15.71 20.44
CA ALA A 50 5.18 16.70 19.51
C ALA A 50 6.60 16.35 19.01
N LYS A 51 7.47 15.78 19.85
CA LYS A 51 8.82 15.35 19.43
C LYS A 51 8.77 14.16 18.47
N LEU A 52 7.89 13.21 18.75
CA LEU A 52 7.66 12.05 17.87
C LEU A 52 7.03 12.48 16.53
N LYS A 53 6.20 13.52 16.53
CA LYS A 53 5.59 14.08 15.32
C LYS A 53 6.62 14.74 14.39
N ALA A 54 7.58 15.49 14.95
CA ALA A 54 8.64 16.12 14.15
C ALA A 54 9.54 15.07 13.48
N GLU A 55 9.94 14.04 14.23
CA GLU A 55 10.75 12.95 13.70
C GLU A 55 9.98 12.12 12.66
N PHE A 56 8.70 11.85 12.91
CA PHE A 56 7.80 11.23 11.93
C PHE A 56 7.77 12.02 10.62
N ASN A 57 7.48 13.33 10.67
CA ASN A 57 7.40 14.17 9.47
C ASN A 57 8.73 14.15 8.69
N ARG A 58 9.86 14.14 9.40
CA ARG A 58 11.20 14.08 8.79
C ARG A 58 11.40 12.77 8.05
N VAL A 59 11.03 11.63 8.64
CA VAL A 59 11.17 10.31 8.01
C VAL A 59 10.14 10.14 6.89
N ASP A 60 8.90 10.58 7.07
CA ASP A 60 7.83 10.55 6.06
C ASP A 60 8.21 11.31 4.77
N ALA A 61 8.82 12.49 4.91
CA ALA A 61 9.34 13.25 3.78
C ALA A 61 10.47 12.52 3.03
N GLN A 62 11.34 11.80 3.76
CA GLN A 62 12.42 11.00 3.13
C GLN A 62 11.89 9.79 2.37
N LEU A 63 10.74 9.25 2.79
CA LEU A 63 10.21 8.02 2.24
C LEU A 63 9.44 8.21 0.92
N VAL A 64 9.14 9.45 0.53
CA VAL A 64 8.39 9.75 -0.69
C VAL A 64 9.09 9.19 -1.94
N ALA A 65 10.43 9.21 -1.95
CA ALA A 65 11.23 8.67 -3.04
C ALA A 65 11.04 7.16 -3.24
N PHE A 66 10.73 6.40 -2.18
CA PHE A 66 10.46 4.97 -2.29
C PHE A 66 9.06 4.68 -2.84
N VAL A 67 8.09 5.59 -2.62
CA VAL A 67 6.72 5.46 -3.12
C VAL A 67 6.62 5.82 -4.61
N TYR A 68 7.65 6.43 -5.17
CA TYR A 68 7.67 6.87 -6.56
C TYR A 68 7.43 5.70 -7.53
N SER A 69 6.48 5.90 -8.45
CA SER A 69 6.24 5.03 -9.59
C SER A 69 6.14 5.89 -10.85
N LYS A 70 6.93 5.55 -11.87
CA LYS A 70 6.96 6.27 -13.14
C LYS A 70 5.59 6.28 -13.84
N GLU A 71 4.86 5.15 -13.79
CA GLU A 71 3.54 5.03 -14.41
C GLU A 71 2.47 5.87 -13.71
N TYR A 72 2.62 6.07 -12.39
CA TYR A 72 1.66 6.78 -11.55
C TYR A 72 2.21 8.11 -11.03
N GLN A 73 3.26 8.65 -11.66
CA GLN A 73 3.93 9.87 -11.20
C GLN A 73 2.95 11.05 -11.11
N TYR A 74 2.01 11.14 -12.05
CA TYR A 74 0.98 12.19 -12.08
C TYR A 74 0.08 12.22 -10.83
N LEU A 75 0.05 11.14 -10.03
CA LEU A 75 -0.69 11.08 -8.77
C LEU A 75 0.13 11.57 -7.57
N ILE A 76 1.47 11.59 -7.68
CA ILE A 76 2.38 11.70 -6.54
C ILE A 76 3.52 12.70 -6.72
N GLU A 77 3.70 13.28 -7.91
CA GLU A 77 4.80 14.20 -8.25
C GLU A 77 4.82 15.45 -7.36
N ASP A 78 3.65 16.01 -7.05
CA ASP A 78 3.51 17.17 -6.17
C ASP A 78 3.43 16.82 -4.67
N CYS A 79 3.56 15.54 -4.30
CA CYS A 79 3.45 15.12 -2.91
C CYS A 79 4.75 15.38 -2.14
N SER A 80 4.67 16.14 -1.06
CA SER A 80 5.82 16.45 -0.21
C SER A 80 6.16 15.36 0.82
N SER A 81 5.37 14.28 0.89
CA SER A 81 5.57 13.19 1.85
C SER A 81 5.00 11.85 1.39
N ALA A 82 5.53 10.75 1.94
CA ALA A 82 5.07 9.40 1.63
C ALA A 82 3.61 9.18 2.05
N SER A 83 3.16 9.75 3.17
CA SER A 83 1.76 9.69 3.63
C SER A 83 0.77 10.30 2.64
N VAL A 84 1.09 11.46 2.07
CA VAL A 84 0.23 12.13 1.07
C VAL A 84 0.24 11.33 -0.24
N ALA A 85 1.41 10.91 -0.70
CA ALA A 85 1.55 10.07 -1.90
C ALA A 85 0.78 8.74 -1.74
N TRP A 86 0.90 8.10 -0.58
CA TRP A 86 0.17 6.87 -0.25
C TRP A 86 -1.35 7.07 -0.28
N ALA A 87 -1.85 8.17 0.31
CA ALA A 87 -3.26 8.48 0.31
C ALA A 87 -3.80 8.71 -1.12
N ALA A 88 -3.02 9.38 -1.98
CA ALA A 88 -3.37 9.61 -3.38
C ALA A 88 -3.45 8.30 -4.17
N LEU A 89 -2.44 7.43 -4.04
CA LEU A 89 -2.44 6.10 -4.67
C LEU A 89 -3.61 5.25 -4.16
N LYS A 90 -3.82 5.21 -2.84
CA LYS A 90 -4.95 4.49 -2.24
C LYS A 90 -6.29 4.96 -2.81
N LYS A 91 -6.50 6.27 -2.92
CA LYS A 91 -7.71 6.85 -3.51
C LYS A 91 -7.89 6.44 -4.98
N HIS A 92 -6.80 6.30 -5.74
CA HIS A 92 -6.83 5.84 -7.13
C HIS A 92 -7.18 4.35 -7.25
N PHE A 93 -6.42 3.47 -6.59
CA PHE A 93 -6.54 2.02 -6.77
C PHE A 93 -7.67 1.39 -5.96
N GLU A 94 -7.99 1.91 -4.77
CA GLU A 94 -9.09 1.38 -3.94
C GLU A 94 -10.42 2.06 -4.26
N LYS A 95 -10.53 2.72 -5.43
CA LYS A 95 -11.78 3.29 -5.91
C LYS A 95 -12.78 2.18 -6.24
N SER A 96 -13.53 1.78 -5.22
CA SER A 96 -14.65 0.85 -5.37
C SER A 96 -15.80 1.54 -6.11
N THR A 97 -15.90 1.29 -7.41
CA THR A 97 -17.05 1.75 -8.20
C THR A 97 -18.19 0.76 -8.06
N MET A 98 -19.43 1.20 -8.30
CA MET A 98 -20.57 0.27 -8.37
C MET A 98 -20.34 -0.83 -9.41
N GLY A 99 -19.73 -0.51 -10.55
CA GLY A 99 -19.35 -1.49 -11.57
C GLY A 99 -18.37 -2.54 -11.05
N HIS A 100 -17.31 -2.14 -10.34
CA HIS A 100 -16.37 -3.10 -9.73
C HIS A 100 -17.06 -4.01 -8.71
N ARG A 101 -18.00 -3.48 -7.92
CA ARG A 101 -18.81 -4.29 -6.98
C ARG A 101 -19.73 -5.28 -7.71
N MET A 102 -20.38 -4.86 -8.79
CA MET A 102 -21.23 -5.75 -9.61
C MET A 102 -20.41 -6.85 -10.27
N ALA A 103 -19.26 -6.52 -10.86
CA ALA A 103 -18.36 -7.51 -11.45
C ALA A 103 -17.82 -8.51 -10.41
N ALA A 104 -17.47 -8.04 -9.21
CA ALA A 104 -17.04 -8.91 -8.12
C ALA A 104 -18.17 -9.84 -7.65
N ARG A 105 -19.40 -9.33 -7.49
CA ARG A 105 -20.58 -10.15 -7.16
C ARG A 105 -20.86 -11.18 -8.25
N HIS A 106 -20.83 -10.77 -9.52
CA HIS A 106 -21.03 -11.67 -10.64
C HIS A 106 -19.99 -12.80 -10.65
N LYS A 107 -18.71 -12.48 -10.42
CA LYS A 107 -17.66 -13.51 -10.28
C LYS A 107 -17.92 -14.45 -9.11
N PHE A 108 -18.28 -13.91 -7.95
CA PHE A 108 -18.53 -14.69 -6.74
C PHE A 108 -19.72 -15.65 -6.89
N TYR A 109 -20.85 -15.17 -7.43
CA TYR A 109 -22.05 -16.00 -7.60
C TYR A 109 -21.95 -17.00 -8.76
N ASN A 110 -20.97 -16.85 -9.66
CA ASN A 110 -20.69 -17.81 -10.73
C ASN A 110 -19.66 -18.88 -10.33
N ILE A 111 -19.20 -18.91 -9.08
CA ILE A 111 -18.36 -20.02 -8.59
C ILE A 111 -19.27 -21.22 -8.37
N TYR A 112 -19.08 -22.25 -9.19
CA TYR A 112 -19.70 -23.56 -8.98
C TYR A 112 -18.79 -24.41 -8.10
N HIS A 113 -19.36 -25.00 -7.05
CA HIS A 113 -18.64 -25.95 -6.20
C HIS A 113 -18.41 -27.25 -6.98
N ASP A 114 -17.15 -27.58 -7.25
CA ASP A 114 -16.71 -28.91 -7.67
C ASP A 114 -16.66 -29.82 -6.42
N PRO A 115 -17.51 -30.86 -6.35
CA PRO A 115 -17.58 -31.78 -5.23
C PRO A 115 -16.32 -32.62 -5.03
N SER A 116 -15.42 -32.67 -6.02
CA SER A 116 -14.15 -33.39 -5.94
C SER A 116 -13.07 -32.63 -5.16
N LEU A 117 -13.28 -31.33 -4.91
CA LEU A 117 -12.34 -30.46 -4.21
C LEU A 117 -12.79 -30.23 -2.76
N SER A 118 -11.82 -30.22 -1.83
CA SER A 118 -12.11 -29.92 -0.43
C SER A 118 -12.60 -28.49 -0.25
N ILE A 119 -13.46 -28.27 0.76
CA ILE A 119 -14.02 -26.94 1.03
C ILE A 119 -12.94 -25.89 1.30
N SER A 120 -11.77 -26.30 1.80
CA SER A 120 -10.60 -25.44 2.02
C SER A 120 -10.05 -24.77 0.76
N GLN A 121 -10.40 -25.23 -0.44
CA GLN A 121 -10.00 -24.58 -1.69
C GLN A 121 -10.91 -23.42 -2.10
N TYR A 122 -12.07 -23.27 -1.45
CA TYR A 122 -13.07 -22.23 -1.75
C TYR A 122 -13.11 -21.10 -0.70
N ILE A 123 -12.31 -21.20 0.36
CA ILE A 123 -12.24 -20.26 1.49
C ILE A 123 -10.90 -19.51 1.43
#